data_AF-A0A660T242-F1
#
_entry.id   AF-A0A660T242-F1
#
_cell.length_a   1.000
_cell.length_b   1.000
_cell.length_c   1.000
_cell.angle_alpha   90.00
_cell.angle_beta   90.00
_cell.angle_gamma   90.00
#
_symmetry.space_group_name_H-M   'P 1'
#
loop_
_entity.id
_entity.type
_entity.pdbx_description
1 polymer ?
#
loop_
_entity_poly.entity_id
_entity_poly.type
_entity_poly.pdbx_seq_one_letter_code
_entity_poly.pdbx_strand_id
1 'polypeptide(L)'
;MPTGRQHIDCGVYGNDIFIMGGLTSWKNITKKHEAYNELTNSWSERAAIPSLRNNAAVVTLENLIYVIGGAGTEEDIWGDVWTVETYDVTSNEWEQKNDLPLLLFKPAATVVNGELFVLGGQTLIDDKNDCSDKVLIYKPDSDSWVETTSLPAKNVFFGCCTINDKIYVIGGTVGGNPNWDAYSAVYEGKVIYNETK
;
A
#
# COMPACT_ATOMS: atom_id res chain seq x y z
N MET A 1 11.09 -13.54 11.14
CA MET A 1 10.38 -13.97 9.92
C MET A 1 11.01 -15.27 9.44
N PRO A 2 10.23 -16.32 9.12
CA PRO A 2 10.75 -17.60 8.65
C PRO A 2 11.39 -17.49 7.27
N THR A 3 10.83 -16.64 6.41
CA THR A 3 11.36 -16.37 5.07
C THR A 3 11.95 -14.97 5.01
N GLY A 4 13.23 -14.80 4.64
CA GLY A 4 13.81 -13.47 4.44
C GLY A 4 13.18 -12.75 3.25
N ARG A 5 12.71 -11.51 3.47
CA ARG A 5 12.03 -10.71 2.44
C ARG A 5 12.47 -9.25 2.47
N GLN A 6 12.46 -8.62 1.30
CA GLN A 6 12.61 -7.17 1.10
C GLN A 6 11.46 -6.62 0.26
N HIS A 7 11.33 -5.29 0.23
CA HIS A 7 10.26 -4.60 -0.51
C HIS A 7 8.85 -5.03 -0.06
N ILE A 8 8.72 -5.30 1.24
CA ILE A 8 7.48 -5.65 1.91
C ILE A 8 6.89 -4.43 2.62
N ASP A 9 5.59 -4.49 2.82
CA ASP A 9 4.85 -3.71 3.81
C ASP A 9 4.02 -4.71 4.66
N CYS A 10 3.38 -4.24 5.73
CA CYS A 10 2.66 -5.12 6.65
C CYS A 10 1.31 -4.57 7.10
N GLY A 11 0.35 -5.47 7.29
CA GLY A 11 -0.93 -5.20 7.93
C GLY A 11 -0.92 -5.69 9.38
N VAL A 12 -1.68 -5.03 10.25
CA VAL A 12 -1.81 -5.42 11.67
C VAL A 12 -3.28 -5.63 11.99
N TYR A 13 -3.62 -6.76 12.61
CA TYR A 13 -4.96 -7.02 13.14
C TYR A 13 -4.87 -7.75 14.48
N GLY A 14 -5.41 -7.14 15.54
CA GLY A 14 -5.21 -7.63 16.91
C GLY A 14 -3.73 -7.69 17.27
N ASN A 15 -3.26 -8.90 17.59
CA ASN A 15 -1.87 -9.18 17.98
C ASN A 15 -1.03 -9.76 16.82
N ASP A 16 -1.61 -9.84 15.62
CA ASP A 16 -0.97 -10.43 14.45
C ASP A 16 -0.44 -9.35 13.50
N ILE A 17 0.83 -9.47 13.12
CA ILE A 17 1.47 -8.69 12.06
C ILE A 17 1.57 -9.58 10.82
N PHE A 18 0.86 -9.22 9.76
CA PHE A 18 0.78 -9.98 8.53
C PHE A 18 1.69 -9.38 7.47
N ILE A 19 2.48 -10.23 6.81
CA ILE A 19 3.41 -9.84 5.74
C ILE A 19 3.11 -10.70 4.52
N MET A 20 2.81 -10.06 3.39
CA MET A 20 2.45 -10.73 2.14
C MET A 20 3.40 -10.31 1.01
N GLY A 21 3.72 -11.26 0.13
CA GLY A 21 4.47 -10.98 -1.08
C GLY A 21 5.93 -10.62 -0.82
N GLY A 22 6.45 -9.67 -1.59
CA GLY A 22 7.83 -9.19 -1.49
C GLY A 22 8.84 -10.06 -2.22
N LEU A 23 10.10 -9.65 -2.14
CA LEU A 23 11.23 -10.30 -2.81
C LEU A 23 12.00 -11.17 -1.82
N THR A 24 12.19 -12.46 -2.12
CA THR A 24 13.13 -13.33 -1.37
C THR A 24 14.55 -13.25 -1.91
N SER A 25 14.70 -12.76 -3.14
CA SER A 25 15.95 -12.28 -3.73
C SER A 25 15.63 -11.26 -4.81
N TRP A 26 16.63 -10.55 -5.33
CA TRP A 26 16.44 -9.48 -6.33
C TRP A 26 15.68 -9.90 -7.60
N LYS A 27 15.56 -11.20 -7.90
CA LYS A 27 14.85 -11.70 -9.09
C LYS A 27 13.71 -12.66 -8.76
N ASN A 28 13.31 -12.74 -7.50
CA ASN A 28 12.32 -13.73 -7.06
C ASN A 28 11.27 -13.09 -6.15
N ILE A 29 10.10 -12.83 -6.70
CA ILE A 29 8.90 -12.48 -5.94
C ILE A 29 8.28 -13.77 -5.41
N THR A 30 7.70 -13.70 -4.22
CA THR A 30 7.01 -14.84 -3.59
C THR A 30 5.53 -14.57 -3.42
N LYS A 31 4.71 -15.62 -3.37
CA LYS A 31 3.32 -15.56 -2.92
C LYS A 31 3.17 -15.82 -1.40
N LYS A 32 4.28 -15.92 -0.66
CA LYS A 32 4.25 -16.20 0.77
C LYS A 32 3.46 -15.13 1.51
N HIS A 33 2.63 -15.61 2.44
CA HIS A 33 1.88 -14.81 3.39
C HIS A 33 2.10 -15.42 4.76
N GLU A 34 2.78 -14.69 5.64
CA GLU A 34 3.13 -15.15 6.98
C GLU A 34 2.67 -14.11 8.00
N ALA A 35 2.11 -14.58 9.11
CA ALA A 35 1.69 -13.76 10.23
C ALA A 35 2.56 -14.02 11.44
N TYR A 36 2.96 -12.97 12.15
CA TYR A 36 3.65 -13.03 13.43
C TYR A 36 2.69 -12.62 14.54
N ASN A 37 2.48 -13.50 15.52
CA ASN A 37 1.71 -13.19 16.70
C ASN A 37 2.63 -12.69 17.83
N GLU A 38 2.39 -11.48 18.32
CA GLU A 38 3.25 -10.87 19.34
C GLU A 38 3.10 -11.49 20.74
N LEU A 39 1.92 -12.04 21.06
CA LEU A 39 1.67 -12.65 22.38
C LEU A 39 2.33 -14.03 22.50
N THR A 40 2.30 -14.83 21.44
CA THR A 40 2.89 -16.17 21.42
C THR A 40 4.32 -16.17 20.88
N ASN A 41 4.81 -15.04 20.36
CA ASN A 41 6.12 -14.90 19.73
C ASN A 41 6.36 -15.99 18.66
N SER A 42 5.36 -16.20 17.79
CA SER A 42 5.38 -17.30 16.83
C SER A 42 4.90 -16.86 15.45
N TRP A 43 5.39 -17.54 14.43
CA TRP A 43 4.98 -17.33 13.05
C TRP A 43 4.02 -18.42 12.59
N SER A 44 3.04 -18.06 11.77
CA SER A 44 2.14 -18.98 11.08
C SER A 44 2.02 -18.64 9.60
N GLU A 45 1.93 -19.64 8.74
CA GLU A 45 1.61 -19.45 7.32
C GLU A 45 0.10 -19.23 7.15
N ARG A 46 -0.25 -18.32 6.25
CA ARG A 46 -1.64 -17.96 5.88
C ARG A 46 -1.88 -18.28 4.40
N ALA A 47 -3.11 -18.10 3.93
CA ALA A 47 -3.42 -18.26 2.51
C ALA A 47 -2.51 -17.36 1.65
N ALA A 48 -1.87 -17.95 0.65
CA ALA A 48 -0.93 -17.27 -0.23
C ALA A 48 -1.62 -16.10 -0.97
N ILE A 49 -0.89 -15.00 -1.17
CA ILE A 49 -1.41 -13.85 -1.92
C ILE A 49 -1.72 -14.27 -3.37
N PRO A 50 -2.87 -13.89 -3.97
CA PRO A 50 -3.25 -14.35 -5.31
C PRO A 50 -2.27 -13.89 -6.38
N SER A 51 -1.90 -12.61 -6.36
CA SER A 51 -0.96 -12.01 -7.31
C SER A 51 0.44 -11.81 -6.71
N LEU A 52 1.47 -12.06 -7.52
CA LEU A 52 2.85 -11.72 -7.16
C LEU A 52 2.97 -10.20 -7.07
N ARG A 53 3.59 -9.69 -5.99
CA ARG A 53 3.89 -8.25 -5.90
C ARG A 53 4.97 -7.96 -4.87
N ASN A 54 5.67 -6.85 -5.09
CA ASN A 54 6.57 -6.18 -4.17
C ASN A 54 6.29 -4.67 -4.21
N ASN A 55 6.67 -3.94 -3.16
CA ASN A 55 6.37 -2.50 -3.01
C ASN A 55 4.88 -2.16 -3.19
N ALA A 56 3.99 -3.07 -2.79
CA ALA A 56 2.57 -2.74 -2.60
C ALA A 56 2.40 -1.96 -1.31
N ALA A 57 1.35 -1.13 -1.22
CA ALA A 57 0.91 -0.64 0.08
C ALA A 57 0.09 -1.72 0.79
N VAL A 58 0.26 -1.85 2.10
CA VAL A 58 -0.55 -2.75 2.92
C VAL A 58 -1.21 -1.96 4.04
N VAL A 59 -2.53 -2.12 4.21
CA VAL A 59 -3.26 -1.42 5.27
C VAL A 59 -4.44 -2.26 5.77
N THR A 60 -4.68 -2.24 7.08
CA THR A 60 -5.83 -2.92 7.69
C THR A 60 -7.00 -1.94 7.85
N LEU A 61 -8.19 -2.35 7.41
CA LEU A 61 -9.46 -1.72 7.72
C LEU A 61 -10.41 -2.79 8.24
N GLU A 62 -10.86 -2.65 9.48
CA GLU A 62 -11.65 -3.68 10.19
C GLU A 62 -10.94 -5.04 10.21
N ASN A 63 -11.57 -6.13 9.76
CA ASN A 63 -11.00 -7.47 9.66
C ASN A 63 -10.33 -7.75 8.30
N LEU A 64 -10.25 -6.75 7.43
CA LEU A 64 -9.69 -6.90 6.08
C LEU A 64 -8.31 -6.24 6.01
N ILE A 65 -7.36 -6.96 5.42
CA ILE A 65 -6.05 -6.41 5.07
C ILE A 65 -6.02 -6.18 3.56
N TYR A 66 -5.88 -4.92 3.17
CA TYR A 66 -5.81 -4.49 1.78
C TYR A 66 -4.35 -4.51 1.33
N VAL A 67 -4.12 -5.10 0.16
CA VAL A 67 -2.84 -5.07 -0.53
C VAL A 67 -3.04 -4.39 -1.88
N ILE A 68 -2.39 -3.24 -2.05
CA ILE A 68 -2.76 -2.25 -3.07
C ILE A 68 -1.57 -1.98 -3.98
N GLY A 69 -1.76 -2.26 -5.27
CA GLY A 69 -0.79 -1.95 -6.32
C GLY A 69 0.55 -2.67 -6.15
N GLY A 70 1.64 -1.94 -6.41
CA GLY A 70 3.02 -2.44 -6.39
C GLY A 70 3.49 -2.89 -7.78
N ALA A 71 4.44 -3.82 -7.80
CA ALA A 71 4.93 -4.43 -9.03
C ALA A 71 5.23 -5.91 -8.87
N GLY A 72 5.04 -6.69 -9.93
CA GLY A 72 5.43 -8.08 -10.01
C GLY A 72 4.57 -8.94 -10.93
N THR A 73 5.22 -9.62 -11.86
CA THR A 73 4.67 -10.77 -12.60
C THR A 73 5.61 -11.97 -12.46
N GLU A 74 5.26 -13.09 -13.08
CA GLU A 74 6.15 -14.26 -13.12
C GLU A 74 7.43 -13.98 -13.94
N GLU A 75 7.33 -13.10 -14.94
CA GLU A 75 8.39 -12.76 -15.88
C GLU A 75 9.19 -11.52 -15.49
N ASP A 76 8.57 -10.55 -14.83
CA ASP A 76 9.20 -9.27 -14.48
C ASP A 76 8.85 -8.84 -13.04
N ILE A 77 9.89 -8.67 -12.22
CA ILE A 77 9.70 -8.19 -10.85
C ILE A 77 9.25 -6.72 -10.76
N TRP A 78 9.30 -6.00 -11.88
CA TRP A 78 8.86 -4.62 -12.04
C TRP A 78 7.57 -4.50 -12.88
N GLY A 79 6.96 -5.62 -13.27
CA GLY A 79 5.74 -5.60 -14.07
C GLY A 79 4.57 -4.93 -13.33
N ASP A 80 3.74 -4.20 -14.06
CA ASP A 80 2.70 -3.35 -13.49
C ASP A 80 1.60 -4.16 -12.77
N VAL A 81 1.28 -3.77 -11.54
CA VAL A 81 0.19 -4.37 -10.76
C VAL A 81 -0.80 -3.27 -10.36
N TRP A 82 -2.01 -3.36 -10.92
CA TRP A 82 -3.10 -2.44 -10.65
C TRP A 82 -4.04 -2.97 -9.55
N THR A 83 -3.98 -4.27 -9.29
CA THR A 83 -5.01 -4.96 -8.51
C THR A 83 -4.97 -4.58 -7.04
N VAL A 84 -6.16 -4.54 -6.46
CA VAL A 84 -6.37 -4.41 -5.02
C VAL A 84 -6.94 -5.72 -4.51
N GLU A 85 -6.23 -6.35 -3.60
CA GLU A 85 -6.61 -7.65 -3.04
C GLU A 85 -6.81 -7.52 -1.54
N THR A 86 -7.94 -7.99 -1.03
CA THR A 86 -8.25 -8.01 0.40
C THR A 86 -8.12 -9.41 0.95
N TYR A 87 -7.44 -9.54 2.09
CA TYR A 87 -7.40 -10.75 2.89
C TYR A 87 -8.31 -10.62 4.10
N ASP A 88 -9.27 -11.54 4.26
CA ASP A 88 -10.08 -11.64 5.47
C ASP A 88 -9.37 -12.54 6.49
N VAL A 89 -9.00 -11.93 7.62
CA VAL A 89 -8.29 -12.61 8.72
C VAL A 89 -9.10 -13.72 9.39
N THR A 90 -10.44 -13.67 9.26
CA THR A 90 -11.37 -14.61 9.89
C THR A 90 -11.54 -15.86 9.05
N SER A 91 -11.77 -15.70 7.74
CA SER A 91 -11.94 -16.83 6.81
C SER A 91 -10.62 -17.37 6.27
N ASN A 92 -9.52 -16.59 6.37
CA ASN A 92 -8.25 -16.88 5.72
C ASN A 92 -8.39 -16.99 4.20
N GLU A 93 -9.20 -16.12 3.61
CA GLU A 93 -9.49 -16.09 2.18
C GLU A 93 -9.14 -14.72 1.57
N TRP A 94 -8.94 -14.71 0.26
CA TRP A 94 -8.64 -13.53 -0.52
C TRP A 94 -9.80 -13.19 -1.45
N GLU A 95 -10.00 -11.90 -1.67
CA GLU A 95 -10.93 -11.37 -2.64
C GLU A 95 -10.26 -10.23 -3.41
N GLN A 96 -10.46 -10.17 -4.73
CA GLN A 96 -10.05 -9.02 -5.53
C GLN A 96 -11.15 -7.95 -5.46
N LYS A 97 -10.73 -6.70 -5.26
CA LYS A 97 -11.56 -5.49 -5.30
C LYS A 97 -11.30 -4.71 -6.58
N ASN A 98 -12.03 -3.62 -6.78
CA ASN A 98 -11.83 -2.75 -7.92
C ASN A 98 -10.39 -2.22 -7.96
N ASP A 99 -9.76 -2.41 -9.11
CA ASP A 99 -8.36 -2.07 -9.33
C ASP A 99 -8.11 -0.57 -9.12
N LEU A 100 -6.86 -0.20 -8.87
CA LEU A 100 -6.47 1.20 -8.79
C LEU A 100 -6.84 1.93 -10.10
N PRO A 101 -7.32 3.18 -10.04
CA PRO A 101 -7.55 4.00 -11.23
C PRO A 101 -6.23 4.56 -11.81
N LEU A 102 -5.11 4.35 -11.14
CA LEU A 102 -3.77 4.80 -11.52
C LEU A 102 -2.74 3.75 -11.08
N LEU A 103 -1.77 3.44 -11.95
CA LEU A 103 -0.64 2.58 -11.61
C LEU A 103 0.18 3.23 -10.51
N LEU A 104 0.30 2.57 -9.36
CA LEU A 104 1.10 3.05 -8.25
C LEU A 104 2.05 1.96 -7.76
N PHE A 105 3.34 2.24 -7.90
CA PHE A 105 4.42 1.49 -7.29
C PHE A 105 4.88 2.19 -6.02
N LYS A 106 4.97 1.45 -4.91
CA LYS A 106 5.23 1.97 -3.57
C LYS A 106 4.34 3.16 -3.17
N PRO A 107 3.01 3.08 -3.37
CA PRO A 107 2.13 4.03 -2.72
C PRO A 107 2.24 3.90 -1.20
N ALA A 108 1.82 4.92 -0.47
CA ALA A 108 1.50 4.77 0.94
C ALA A 108 -0.01 4.53 1.10
N ALA A 109 -0.41 3.79 2.14
CA ALA A 109 -1.81 3.68 2.52
C ALA A 109 -2.01 3.89 4.01
N THR A 110 -3.16 4.46 4.39
CA THR A 110 -3.52 4.65 5.79
C THR A 110 -5.03 4.70 5.97
N VAL A 111 -5.51 4.47 7.19
CA VAL A 111 -6.93 4.59 7.55
C VAL A 111 -7.12 5.76 8.50
N VAL A 112 -8.07 6.64 8.17
CA VAL A 112 -8.49 7.76 9.02
C VAL A 112 -10.01 7.72 9.15
N ASN A 113 -10.53 7.71 10.37
CA ASN A 113 -11.98 7.69 10.64
C ASN A 113 -12.75 6.61 9.85
N GLY A 114 -12.15 5.43 9.66
CA GLY A 114 -12.76 4.31 8.94
C GLY A 114 -12.65 4.39 7.42
N GLU A 115 -11.99 5.41 6.87
CA GLU A 115 -11.76 5.53 5.43
C GLU A 115 -10.32 5.20 5.06
N LEU A 116 -10.15 4.43 3.98
CA LEU A 116 -8.84 4.03 3.46
C LEU A 116 -8.35 5.06 2.44
N PHE A 117 -7.19 5.64 2.71
CA PHE A 117 -6.48 6.57 1.82
C PHE A 117 -5.26 5.90 1.22
N VAL A 118 -5.03 6.14 -0.08
CA VAL A 118 -3.83 5.76 -0.83
C VAL A 118 -3.19 7.03 -1.37
N LEU A 119 -1.90 7.22 -1.11
CA LEU A 119 -1.20 8.48 -1.38
C LEU A 119 0.07 8.25 -2.19
N GLY A 120 0.26 9.09 -3.21
CA GLY A 120 1.50 9.17 -3.98
C GLY A 120 1.95 7.82 -4.54
N GLY A 121 3.26 7.65 -4.66
CA GLY A 121 3.87 6.47 -5.28
C GLY A 121 4.42 6.80 -6.67
N GLN A 122 5.30 5.93 -7.17
CA GLN A 122 5.80 6.01 -8.54
C GLN A 122 4.68 5.60 -9.50
N THR A 123 4.60 6.30 -10.62
CA THR A 123 3.60 6.10 -11.66
C THR A 123 4.20 6.37 -13.04
N LEU A 124 3.37 6.30 -14.08
CA LEU A 124 3.72 6.68 -15.44
C LEU A 124 2.95 7.95 -15.84
N ILE A 125 3.67 8.99 -16.23
CA ILE A 125 3.13 10.21 -16.84
C ILE A 125 3.74 10.32 -18.24
N ASP A 126 2.89 10.38 -19.27
CA ASP A 126 3.31 10.35 -20.69
C ASP A 126 4.30 9.20 -20.99
N ASP A 127 3.97 7.99 -20.51
CA ASP A 127 4.77 6.76 -20.60
C ASP A 127 6.18 6.85 -19.98
N LYS A 128 6.40 7.79 -19.06
CA LYS A 128 7.67 7.96 -18.34
C LYS A 128 7.48 7.81 -16.84
N ASN A 129 8.49 7.20 -16.20
CA ASN A 129 8.55 7.13 -14.74
C ASN A 129 8.48 8.53 -14.13
N ASP A 130 7.53 8.72 -13.24
CA ASP A 130 7.36 9.93 -12.43
C ASP A 130 6.74 9.55 -11.08
N CYS A 131 6.49 10.53 -10.24
CA CYS A 131 5.76 10.39 -8.99
C CYS A 131 4.31 10.91 -9.15
N SER A 132 3.40 10.29 -8.42
CA SER A 132 2.04 10.80 -8.25
C SER A 132 1.97 11.76 -7.06
N ASP A 133 1.15 12.80 -7.18
CA ASP A 133 0.68 13.63 -6.07
C ASP A 133 -0.76 13.26 -5.65
N LYS A 134 -1.39 12.30 -6.32
CA LYS A 134 -2.79 11.96 -6.07
C LYS A 134 -2.98 11.34 -4.69
N VAL A 135 -4.13 11.66 -4.12
CA VAL A 135 -4.67 11.03 -2.92
C VAL A 135 -6.01 10.42 -3.29
N LEU A 136 -6.13 9.11 -3.11
CA LEU A 136 -7.30 8.33 -3.48
C LEU A 136 -7.95 7.76 -2.22
N ILE A 137 -9.27 7.88 -2.12
CA ILE A 137 -10.08 7.25 -1.06
C ILE A 137 -10.77 6.05 -1.67
N TYR A 138 -10.54 4.86 -1.10
CA TYR A 138 -11.29 3.67 -1.45
C TYR A 138 -12.60 3.65 -0.67
N LYS A 139 -13.71 3.34 -1.35
CA LYS A 139 -15.05 3.22 -0.78
C LYS A 139 -15.48 1.75 -0.79
N PRO A 140 -15.33 1.02 0.33
CA PRO A 140 -15.65 -0.42 0.39
C PRO A 140 -17.09 -0.75 0.02
N ASP A 141 -18.06 0.07 0.45
CA ASP A 141 -19.49 -0.16 0.23
C ASP A 141 -19.88 -0.18 -1.26
N SER A 142 -19.18 0.62 -2.07
CA SER A 142 -19.44 0.77 -3.50
C SER A 142 -18.34 0.22 -4.39
N ASP A 143 -17.31 -0.40 -3.80
CA ASP A 143 -16.12 -0.93 -4.49
C ASP A 143 -15.56 0.06 -5.51
N SER A 144 -15.29 1.30 -5.05
CA SER A 144 -14.97 2.41 -5.95
C SER A 144 -13.95 3.39 -5.36
N TRP A 145 -13.31 4.16 -6.23
CA TRP A 145 -12.30 5.15 -5.86
C TRP A 145 -12.80 6.58 -6.02
N VAL A 146 -12.43 7.44 -5.07
CA VAL A 146 -12.67 8.89 -5.12
C VAL A 146 -11.34 9.60 -4.98
N GLU A 147 -10.99 10.48 -5.91
CA GLU A 147 -9.85 11.38 -5.77
C GLU A 147 -10.20 12.52 -4.81
N THR A 148 -9.27 12.89 -3.94
CA THR A 148 -9.40 14.00 -2.99
C THR A 148 -8.22 14.97 -3.15
N THR A 149 -8.07 15.93 -2.23
CA THR A 149 -6.99 16.92 -2.24
C THR A 149 -5.62 16.27 -2.41
N SER A 150 -4.92 16.62 -3.49
CA SER A 150 -3.58 16.13 -3.79
C SER A 150 -2.54 16.50 -2.73
N LEU A 151 -1.46 15.73 -2.68
CA LEU A 151 -0.25 16.08 -1.96
C LEU A 151 0.32 17.42 -2.46
N PRO A 152 1.00 18.21 -1.60
CA PRO A 152 1.63 19.46 -2.01
C PRO A 152 2.73 19.32 -3.06
N ALA A 153 3.27 18.10 -3.21
CA ALA A 153 4.22 17.72 -4.25
C ALA A 153 4.04 16.25 -4.60
N LYS A 154 4.37 15.89 -5.85
CA LYS A 154 4.52 14.50 -6.27
C LYS A 154 5.56 13.82 -5.39
N ASN A 155 5.29 12.63 -4.88
CA ASN A 155 6.20 11.99 -3.92
C ASN A 155 6.14 10.45 -3.97
N VAL A 156 7.25 9.79 -3.66
CA VAL A 156 7.38 8.34 -3.46
C VAL A 156 8.47 8.04 -2.42
N PHE A 157 8.55 6.81 -1.91
CA PHE A 157 9.52 6.39 -0.89
C PHE A 157 9.43 7.15 0.45
N PHE A 158 8.30 7.82 0.73
CA PHE A 158 8.05 8.54 1.98
C PHE A 158 7.47 7.64 3.08
N GLY A 159 7.63 8.06 4.33
CA GLY A 159 6.89 7.49 5.46
C GLY A 159 5.49 8.13 5.56
N CYS A 160 4.48 7.34 5.90
CA CYS A 160 3.12 7.80 6.11
C CYS A 160 2.58 7.28 7.44
N CYS A 161 1.94 8.13 8.22
CA CYS A 161 1.22 7.70 9.42
C CYS A 161 -0.01 8.57 9.69
N THR A 162 -0.96 8.01 10.42
CA THR A 162 -2.13 8.74 10.90
C THR A 162 -2.00 8.98 12.39
N ILE A 163 -2.24 10.22 12.80
CA ILE A 163 -2.32 10.61 14.22
C ILE A 163 -3.59 11.45 14.36
N ASN A 164 -4.54 10.96 15.15
CA ASN A 164 -5.89 11.52 15.26
C ASN A 164 -6.59 11.56 13.89
N ASP A 165 -7.06 12.73 13.46
CA ASP A 165 -7.75 13.00 12.20
C ASP A 165 -6.83 13.53 11.08
N LYS A 166 -5.51 13.34 11.24
CA LYS A 166 -4.49 13.85 10.32
C LYS A 166 -3.61 12.75 9.76
N ILE A 167 -3.27 12.90 8.49
CA ILE A 167 -2.28 12.09 7.78
C ILE A 167 -0.97 12.88 7.71
N TYR A 168 0.12 12.26 8.11
CA TYR A 168 1.47 12.80 8.05
C TYR A 168 2.26 12.12 6.94
N VAL A 169 2.87 12.93 6.07
CA VAL A 169 3.78 12.48 5.01
C VAL A 169 5.18 12.99 5.34
N ILE A 170 6.13 12.06 5.49
CA ILE A 170 7.45 12.34 6.05
C ILE A 170 8.52 11.90 5.05
N GLY A 171 9.27 12.87 4.53
CA GLY A 171 10.38 12.64 3.63
C GLY A 171 9.95 12.17 2.23
N GLY A 172 10.75 11.27 1.65
CA GLY A 172 10.53 10.69 0.33
C GLY A 172 11.46 11.24 -0.73
N THR A 173 11.06 11.07 -1.98
CA THR A 173 11.78 11.56 -3.16
C THR A 173 10.80 12.00 -4.23
N VAL A 174 11.24 12.93 -5.06
CA VAL A 174 10.50 13.40 -6.23
C VAL A 174 11.26 13.11 -7.50
N GLY A 175 10.57 13.09 -8.64
CA GLY A 175 11.17 12.86 -9.96
C GLY A 175 10.94 11.44 -10.48
N GLY A 176 11.91 10.95 -11.24
CA GLY A 176 11.78 9.71 -11.99
C GLY A 176 13.12 9.29 -12.59
N ASN A 177 13.27 8.00 -12.92
CA ASN A 177 14.51 7.44 -13.44
C ASN A 177 15.08 8.28 -14.61
N PRO A 178 16.33 8.79 -14.55
CA PRO A 178 17.38 8.47 -13.57
C PRO A 178 17.53 9.43 -12.37
N ASN A 179 16.75 10.50 -12.30
CA ASN A 179 16.92 11.56 -11.31
C ASN A 179 15.85 11.46 -10.22
N TRP A 180 16.28 11.00 -9.04
CA TRP A 180 15.47 10.95 -7.83
C TRP A 180 16.04 11.94 -6.81
N ASP A 181 15.33 13.04 -6.59
CA ASP A 181 15.77 14.08 -5.66
C ASP A 181 15.17 13.82 -4.28
N ALA A 182 16.03 13.81 -3.26
CA ALA A 182 15.60 13.63 -1.89
C ALA A 182 14.68 14.77 -1.45
N TYR A 183 13.56 14.40 -0.83
CA TYR A 183 12.59 15.32 -0.30
C TYR A 183 12.57 15.15 1.22
N SER A 184 12.93 16.19 1.97
CA SER A 184 13.09 16.12 3.44
C SER A 184 11.94 16.77 4.22
N ALA A 185 10.90 17.21 3.52
CA ALA A 185 9.79 17.92 4.13
C ALA A 185 8.82 16.97 4.86
N VAL A 186 8.09 17.54 5.82
CA VAL A 186 6.98 16.90 6.51
C VAL A 186 5.71 17.68 6.20
N TYR A 187 4.67 16.98 5.75
CA TYR A 187 3.35 17.54 5.51
C TYR A 187 2.34 16.90 6.43
N GLU A 188 1.34 17.68 6.84
CA GLU A 188 0.13 17.16 7.44
C GLU A 188 -1.08 17.52 6.57
N GLY A 189 -1.97 16.56 6.38
CA GLY A 189 -3.29 16.75 5.78
C GLY A 189 -4.35 16.47 6.82
N LYS A 190 -5.33 17.37 6.96
CA LYS A 190 -6.50 17.16 7.83
C LYS A 190 -7.67 16.66 6.99
N VAL A 191 -8.31 15.57 7.41
CA VAL A 191 -9.55 15.11 6.78
C VAL A 191 -10.69 16.04 7.21
N ILE A 192 -11.37 16.65 6.24
CA ILE A 192 -12.50 17.55 6.48
C ILE A 192 -13.73 16.92 5.81
N TYR A 193 -14.70 16.53 6.63
CA TYR A 193 -16.02 16.15 6.14
C TYR A 193 -16.82 17.43 5.89
N ASN A 194 -17.25 17.64 4.66
CA ASN A 194 -18.27 18.64 4.40
C ASN A 194 -19.56 18.14 5.06
N GLU A 195 -20.00 18.81 6.13
CA GLU A 195 -21.34 18.61 6.66
C GLU A 195 -22.31 18.85 5.50
N THR A 196 -23.01 17.81 5.09
CA THR A 196 -24.05 17.93 4.09
C THR A 196 -25.16 18.76 4.72
N LYS A 197 -25.43 19.93 4.14
CA LYS A 197 -26.58 20.78 4.49
C LYS A 197 -27.90 20.05 4.25
#